data_AF-A0A4Q3D607-F1
#
_entry.id   AF-A0A4Q3D607-F1
#
_cell.length_a   1.000
_cell.length_b   1.000
_cell.length_c   1.000
_cell.angle_alpha   90.00
_cell.angle_beta   90.00
_cell.angle_gamma   90.00
#
_symmetry.space_group_name_H-M   'P 1'
#
loop_
_entity.id
_entity.type
_entity.pdbx_description
1 polymer ?
#
loop_
_entity_poly.entity_id
_entity_poly.type
_entity_poly.pdbx_seq_one_letter_code
_entity_poly.pdbx_strand_id
1 'polypeptide(L)'
;MFVPQDKTRRILASSKGYGFIVQDSELVSSTRKGKIVLNVGPKESLAVCLKVQGDLTASIGKNRKLLIFKTDELPEMARGKGVKIQSFADGGLLDMTTFNRAEGLTWFDTAGRQQSADDWKTWIGKRSQAGRLPPRGFNKNGKFSGG
;
A
#
# COMPACT_ATOMS: atom_id res chain seq x y z
N MET A 1 27.79 12.09 -19.81
CA MET A 1 27.07 12.61 -18.62
C MET A 1 26.16 11.50 -18.12
N PHE A 2 26.48 10.86 -17.01
CA PHE A 2 25.62 9.83 -16.41
C PHE A 2 24.50 10.53 -15.67
N VAL A 3 23.27 10.40 -16.14
CA VAL A 3 22.07 10.85 -15.42
C VAL A 3 21.75 9.75 -14.41
N PRO A 4 21.76 10.00 -13.09
CA PRO A 4 21.27 9.03 -12.12
C PRO A 4 19.80 8.76 -12.46
N GLN A 5 19.49 7.54 -12.88
CA GLN A 5 18.11 7.14 -13.08
C GLN A 5 17.43 7.20 -11.71
N ASP A 6 16.40 8.02 -11.57
CA ASP A 6 15.59 8.07 -10.34
C ASP A 6 15.17 6.64 -10.00
N LYS A 7 15.67 6.11 -8.88
CA LYS A 7 15.35 4.77 -8.37
C LYS A 7 13.88 4.75 -7.95
N THR A 8 13.01 4.59 -8.94
CA THR A 8 11.58 4.49 -8.74
C THR A 8 11.32 3.19 -7.98
N ARG A 9 10.58 3.33 -6.87
CA ARG A 9 10.22 2.23 -5.98
C ARG A 9 8.72 2.05 -5.99
N ARG A 10 8.27 0.81 -5.86
CA ARG A 10 6.86 0.43 -5.74
C ARG A 10 6.63 -0.43 -4.51
N ILE A 11 5.43 -0.32 -3.93
CA ILE A 11 4.94 -1.32 -2.98
C ILE A 11 4.16 -2.36 -3.77
N LEU A 12 4.54 -3.62 -3.58
CA LEU A 12 3.73 -4.77 -3.98
C LEU A 12 3.13 -5.39 -2.72
N ALA A 13 1.82 -5.63 -2.75
CA ALA A 13 1.14 -6.31 -1.65
C ALA A 13 0.09 -7.29 -2.12
N SER A 14 -0.02 -8.38 -1.39
CA SER A 14 -0.98 -9.43 -1.63
C SER A 14 -2.34 -9.15 -1.01
N SER A 15 -3.38 -9.85 -1.47
CA SER A 15 -4.73 -9.79 -0.90
C SER A 15 -4.81 -10.31 0.53
N LYS A 16 -3.83 -11.08 1.02
CA LYS A 16 -3.72 -11.46 2.44
C LYS A 16 -2.92 -10.45 3.27
N GLY A 17 -2.39 -9.40 2.66
CA GLY A 17 -1.73 -8.29 3.34
C GLY A 17 -0.27 -8.54 3.70
N TYR A 18 0.43 -9.30 2.86
CA TYR A 18 1.89 -9.35 2.89
C TYR A 18 2.45 -8.52 1.73
N GLY A 19 3.50 -7.75 1.98
CA GLY A 19 4.08 -6.90 0.95
C GLY A 19 5.45 -6.37 1.31
N PHE A 20 6.05 -5.71 0.33
CA PHE A 20 7.41 -5.18 0.40
C PHE A 20 7.58 -4.07 -0.65
N ILE A 21 8.66 -3.30 -0.51
CA ILE A 21 9.07 -2.31 -1.51
C ILE A 21 9.99 -2.99 -2.53
N VAL A 22 9.82 -2.71 -3.81
CA VAL A 22 10.64 -3.22 -4.90
C VAL A 22 11.08 -2.07 -5.80
N GLN A 23 12.30 -2.13 -6.34
CA GLN A 23 12.75 -1.19 -7.36
C GLN A 23 12.10 -1.52 -8.70
N ASP A 24 11.72 -0.52 -9.48
CA ASP A 24 11.12 -0.74 -10.81
C ASP A 24 12.06 -1.50 -11.75
N SER A 25 13.38 -1.33 -11.60
CA SER A 25 14.40 -2.10 -12.32
C SER A 25 14.28 -3.62 -12.08
N GLU A 26 13.84 -4.03 -10.89
CA GLU A 26 13.62 -5.43 -10.54
C GLU A 26 12.32 -5.99 -11.12
N LEU A 27 11.42 -5.16 -11.64
CA LEU A 27 10.16 -5.61 -12.25
C LEU A 27 10.30 -5.96 -13.73
N VAL A 28 11.38 -5.52 -14.38
CA VAL A 28 11.63 -5.79 -15.80
C VAL A 28 12.01 -7.26 -15.98
N SER A 29 11.27 -7.97 -16.83
CA SER A 29 11.57 -9.34 -17.25
C SER A 29 12.13 -9.35 -18.66
N SER A 30 13.26 -10.04 -18.86
CA SER A 30 13.84 -10.30 -20.19
C SER A 30 13.22 -11.50 -20.90
N THR A 31 12.33 -12.25 -20.25
CA THR A 31 11.74 -13.48 -20.79
C THR A 31 10.25 -13.35 -21.08
N ARG A 32 9.79 -14.06 -22.12
CA ARG A 32 8.38 -14.11 -22.56
C ARG A 32 7.43 -14.66 -21.49
N LYS A 33 7.93 -15.44 -20.52
CA LYS A 33 7.14 -16.00 -19.41
C LYS A 33 6.94 -15.02 -18.23
N GLY A 34 7.56 -13.84 -18.28
CA GLY A 34 7.50 -12.86 -17.20
C GLY A 34 8.38 -13.23 -15.99
N LYS A 35 8.40 -12.35 -14.97
CA LYS A 35 9.13 -12.54 -13.70
C LYS A 35 8.12 -12.59 -12.56
N ILE A 36 8.18 -13.65 -11.74
CA ILE A 36 7.40 -13.71 -10.49
C ILE A 36 8.17 -12.93 -9.43
N VAL A 37 7.59 -11.81 -9.01
CA VAL A 37 8.18 -10.92 -7.99
C VAL A 37 7.47 -11.10 -6.65
N LEU A 38 6.14 -11.09 -6.63
CA LEU A 38 5.35 -11.37 -5.43
C LEU A 38 4.98 -12.86 -5.37
N ASN A 39 5.47 -13.57 -4.36
CA ASN A 39 5.09 -14.95 -4.10
C ASN A 39 3.77 -14.97 -3.32
N VAL A 40 2.71 -15.42 -3.99
CA VAL A 40 1.37 -15.56 -3.42
C VAL A 40 1.07 -17.03 -3.15
N GLY A 41 0.41 -17.31 -2.01
CA GLY A 41 -0.09 -18.64 -1.69
C GLY A 41 -1.39 -19.00 -2.43
N PRO A 42 -1.97 -20.18 -2.16
CA PRO A 42 -3.25 -20.58 -2.73
C PRO A 42 -4.37 -19.58 -2.40
N LYS A 43 -5.13 -19.16 -3.41
CA LYS A 43 -6.21 -18.15 -3.30
C LYS A 43 -5.74 -16.76 -2.84
N GLU A 44 -4.44 -16.49 -2.90
CA GLU A 44 -3.85 -15.18 -2.70
C GLU A 44 -3.48 -14.59 -4.07
N SER A 45 -3.63 -13.28 -4.21
CA SER A 45 -3.39 -12.56 -5.45
C SER A 45 -2.68 -11.25 -5.16
N LEU A 46 -2.10 -10.62 -6.17
CA LEU A 46 -1.67 -9.23 -6.06
C LEU A 46 -2.91 -8.35 -5.81
N ALA A 47 -2.89 -7.56 -4.74
CA ALA A 47 -3.97 -6.62 -4.40
C ALA A 47 -3.55 -5.17 -4.63
N VAL A 48 -2.27 -4.86 -4.46
CA VAL A 48 -1.74 -3.50 -4.60
C VAL A 48 -0.42 -3.54 -5.37
N CYS A 49 -0.31 -2.61 -6.33
CA CYS A 49 0.94 -2.21 -6.96
C CYS A 49 0.91 -0.68 -7.10
N LEU A 50 1.64 0.04 -6.23
CA LEU A 50 1.64 1.50 -6.23
C LEU A 50 3.06 2.06 -6.16
N LYS A 51 3.28 3.24 -6.75
CA LYS A 51 4.55 3.96 -6.65
C LYS A 51 4.69 4.57 -5.25
N VAL A 52 5.86 4.43 -4.64
CA VAL A 52 6.16 5.08 -3.36
C VAL A 52 6.37 6.57 -3.61
N GLN A 53 5.50 7.40 -3.05
CA GLN A 53 5.53 8.86 -3.20
C GLN A 53 5.74 9.61 -1.87
N GLY A 54 5.75 8.91 -0.73
CA GLY A 54 5.93 9.54 0.58
C GLY A 54 6.45 8.63 1.69
N ASP A 55 6.69 9.25 2.85
CA ASP A 55 7.31 8.64 4.03
C ASP A 55 6.32 7.84 4.92
N LEU A 56 5.02 8.01 4.69
CA LEU A 56 3.97 7.26 5.36
C LEU A 56 3.19 6.39 4.39
N THR A 57 2.76 5.23 4.88
CA THR A 57 1.90 4.28 4.18
C THR A 57 0.60 4.15 4.95
N ALA A 58 -0.54 4.30 4.27
CA ALA A 58 -1.85 3.96 4.78
C ALA A 58 -2.34 2.68 4.13
N SER A 59 -2.79 1.71 4.93
CA SER A 59 -3.44 0.50 4.47
C SER A 59 -4.87 0.41 4.98
N ILE A 60 -5.76 -0.17 4.18
CA ILE A 60 -7.12 -0.48 4.60
C ILE A 60 -7.49 -1.92 4.27
N GLY A 61 -8.13 -2.59 5.22
CA GLY A 61 -8.63 -3.96 5.05
C GLY A 61 -10.08 -4.01 4.57
N LYS A 62 -10.49 -5.16 4.06
CA LYS A 62 -11.90 -5.43 3.71
C LYS A 62 -12.82 -5.34 4.93
N ASN A 63 -12.27 -5.59 6.12
CA ASN A 63 -12.92 -5.36 7.41
C ASN A 63 -13.06 -3.86 7.79
N ARG A 64 -12.75 -2.94 6.86
CA ARG A 64 -12.79 -1.49 7.05
C ARG A 64 -11.99 -0.98 8.23
N LYS A 65 -10.80 -1.55 8.45
CA LYS A 65 -9.82 -0.98 9.37
C LYS A 65 -8.67 -0.35 8.61
N LEU A 66 -8.35 0.89 8.94
CA LEU A 66 -7.24 1.69 8.42
C LEU A 66 -6.09 1.72 9.43
N LEU A 67 -4.86 1.56 8.92
CA LEU A 67 -3.62 1.67 9.68
C LEU A 67 -2.64 2.56 8.92
N ILE A 68 -1.97 3.47 9.61
CA ILE A 68 -0.87 4.29 9.07
C ILE A 68 0.42 3.91 9.80
N PHE A 69 1.49 3.68 9.05
CA PHE A 69 2.81 3.37 9.58
C PHE A 69 3.88 3.95 8.64
N LYS A 70 5.15 3.97 9.06
CA LYS A 70 6.20 4.52 8.21
C LYS A 70 6.48 3.61 7.02
N THR A 71 6.68 4.20 5.85
CA THR A 71 6.98 3.44 4.63
C THR A 71 8.27 2.63 4.77
N ASP A 72 9.25 3.11 5.55
CA ASP A 72 10.52 2.41 5.84
C ASP A 72 10.37 1.14 6.70
N GLU A 73 9.20 0.90 7.31
CA GLU A 73 8.90 -0.37 7.99
C GLU A 73 8.64 -1.52 7.01
N LEU A 74 8.44 -1.22 5.71
CA LEU A 74 8.42 -2.22 4.64
C LEU A 74 9.86 -2.44 4.14
N PRO A 75 10.34 -3.69 4.14
CA PRO A 75 11.66 -3.99 3.60
C PRO A 75 11.67 -3.79 2.09
N GLU A 76 12.82 -3.38 1.58
CA GLU A 76 13.10 -3.40 0.15
C GLU A 76 13.57 -4.80 -0.26
N MET A 77 12.90 -5.41 -1.25
CA MET A 77 13.18 -6.78 -1.70
C MET A 77 13.03 -6.88 -3.21
N ALA A 78 13.87 -7.71 -3.86
CA ALA A 78 13.76 -7.99 -5.29
C ALA A 78 12.62 -8.96 -5.64
N ARG A 79 12.27 -9.86 -4.72
CA ARG A 79 11.14 -10.81 -4.81
C ARG A 79 10.84 -11.43 -3.45
N GLY A 80 9.66 -12.00 -3.30
CA GLY A 80 9.29 -12.82 -2.13
C GLY A 80 7.84 -12.65 -1.72
N LYS A 81 7.49 -13.14 -0.53
CA LYS A 81 6.16 -12.94 0.07
C LYS A 81 6.01 -11.55 0.70
N GLY A 82 7.12 -10.98 1.17
CA GLY A 82 7.12 -9.73 1.95
C GLY A 82 6.72 -9.93 3.41
N VAL A 83 6.55 -8.81 4.12
CA VAL A 83 6.17 -8.76 5.53
C VAL A 83 4.71 -8.43 5.70
N LYS A 84 4.14 -8.77 6.86
CA LYS A 84 2.74 -8.44 7.18
C LYS A 84 2.55 -6.92 7.27
N ILE A 85 1.64 -6.36 6.47
CA ILE A 85 1.30 -4.94 6.43
C ILE A 85 0.36 -4.58 7.59
N GLN A 86 -0.72 -5.34 7.74
CA GLN A 86 -1.76 -5.13 8.73
C GLN A 86 -2.35 -6.49 9.14
N SER A 87 -2.85 -6.61 10.37
CA SER A 87 -3.57 -7.80 10.82
C SER A 87 -5.05 -7.68 10.45
N PHE A 88 -5.57 -8.67 9.74
CA PHE A 88 -6.98 -8.72 9.34
C PHE A 88 -7.67 -9.84 10.10
N ALA A 89 -8.75 -9.52 10.79
CA ALA A 89 -9.64 -10.53 11.36
C ALA A 89 -10.32 -11.35 10.26
N ASP A 90 -10.72 -10.67 9.17
CA ASP A 90 -11.30 -11.29 7.98
C ASP A 90 -11.03 -10.43 6.72
N GLY A 91 -11.12 -11.05 5.55
CA GLY A 91 -11.16 -10.42 4.22
C GLY A 91 -9.81 -9.96 3.63
N GLY A 92 -8.83 -9.65 4.47
CA GLY A 92 -7.48 -9.27 4.02
C GLY A 92 -7.36 -7.82 3.56
N LEU A 93 -6.29 -7.53 2.81
CA LEU A 93 -5.97 -6.19 2.32
C LEU A 93 -6.95 -5.79 1.21
N LEU A 94 -7.47 -4.58 1.30
CA LEU A 94 -8.37 -3.99 0.30
C LEU A 94 -7.66 -2.96 -0.57
N ASP A 95 -6.90 -2.05 0.06
CA ASP A 95 -6.20 -0.99 -0.66
C ASP A 95 -5.07 -0.38 0.17
N MET A 96 -4.17 0.37 -0.49
CA MET A 96 -3.11 1.13 0.16
C MET A 96 -2.82 2.42 -0.59
N THR A 97 -2.23 3.39 0.11
CA THR A 97 -1.63 4.58 -0.49
C THR A 97 -0.36 4.99 0.27
N THR A 98 0.49 5.79 -0.36
CA THR A 98 1.63 6.45 0.30
C THR A 98 1.47 7.95 0.19
N PHE A 99 1.86 8.68 1.23
CA PHE A 99 1.72 10.13 1.28
C PHE A 99 2.84 10.74 2.13
N ASN A 100 3.14 12.01 1.91
CA ASN A 100 4.09 12.74 2.76
C ASN A 100 3.40 13.18 4.05
N ARG A 101 4.08 13.05 5.18
CA ARG A 101 3.60 13.52 6.49
C ARG A 101 3.13 14.97 6.48
N ALA A 102 3.78 15.84 5.69
CA ALA A 102 3.45 17.25 5.57
C ALA A 102 2.13 17.51 4.81
N GLU A 103 1.77 16.62 3.87
CA GLU A 103 0.56 16.73 3.05
C GLU A 103 -0.66 16.11 3.74
N GLY A 104 -0.44 15.14 4.63
CA GLY A 104 -1.51 14.41 5.32
C GLY A 104 -2.20 13.38 4.43
N LEU A 105 -3.12 12.62 5.02
CA LEU A 105 -3.83 11.58 4.30
C LEU A 105 -4.97 12.17 3.44
N THR A 106 -4.92 11.88 2.15
CA THR A 106 -5.95 12.28 1.18
C THR A 106 -6.50 11.08 0.41
N TRP A 107 -7.70 11.23 -0.15
CA TRP A 107 -8.31 10.26 -1.07
C TRP A 107 -9.23 10.97 -2.05
N PHE A 108 -9.52 10.36 -3.19
CA PHE A 108 -10.55 10.86 -4.11
C PHE A 108 -11.87 10.14 -3.84
N ASP A 109 -12.97 10.88 -3.72
CA ASP A 109 -14.29 10.29 -3.59
C ASP A 109 -14.81 9.74 -4.94
N THR A 110 -15.95 9.05 -4.91
CA THR A 110 -16.57 8.51 -6.14
C THR A 110 -17.01 9.58 -7.14
N ALA A 111 -17.06 10.85 -6.74
CA ALA A 111 -17.33 12.00 -7.61
C ALA A 111 -16.03 12.67 -8.09
N GLY A 112 -14.87 12.07 -7.83
CA GLY A 112 -13.56 12.59 -8.23
C GLY A 112 -13.09 13.79 -7.41
N ARG A 113 -13.73 14.11 -6.27
CA ARG A 113 -13.30 15.21 -5.40
C ARG A 113 -12.26 14.73 -4.42
N GLN A 114 -11.19 15.50 -4.28
CA GLN A 114 -10.17 15.22 -3.27
C GLN A 114 -10.71 15.54 -1.87
N GLN A 115 -10.60 14.56 -0.98
CA GLN A 115 -10.91 14.64 0.42
C GLN A 115 -9.61 14.52 1.22
N SER A 116 -9.61 15.00 2.46
CA SER A 116 -8.49 14.90 3.38
C SER A 116 -8.97 14.49 4.77
N ALA A 117 -8.09 13.86 5.55
CA ALA A 117 -8.35 13.53 6.95
C ALA A 117 -7.63 14.54 7.84
N ASP A 118 -8.39 15.43 8.49
CA ASP A 118 -7.86 16.44 9.41
C ASP A 118 -7.02 15.78 10.54
N ASP A 119 -7.56 14.73 11.16
CA ASP A 119 -6.93 14.02 12.29
C ASP A 119 -6.22 12.72 11.87
N TRP A 120 -5.60 12.69 10.68
CA TRP A 120 -4.98 11.47 10.12
C TRP A 120 -4.00 10.77 11.09
N LYS A 121 -3.39 11.51 12.02
CA LYS A 121 -2.47 10.97 13.03
C LYS A 121 -3.13 9.94 13.97
N THR A 122 -4.45 9.96 14.10
CA THR A 122 -5.23 9.01 14.93
C THR A 122 -5.11 7.56 14.45
N TRP A 123 -4.74 7.35 13.19
CA TRP A 123 -4.55 6.02 12.61
C TRP A 123 -3.09 5.55 12.60
N ILE A 124 -2.15 6.35 13.12
CA ILE A 124 -0.76 5.93 13.28
C ILE A 124 -0.69 4.75 14.27
N GLY A 125 0.01 3.70 13.88
CA GLY A 125 0.28 2.53 14.70
C GLY A 125 1.53 1.78 14.23
N LYS A 126 1.88 0.70 14.93
CA LYS A 126 2.97 -0.18 14.47
C LYS A 126 2.50 -0.98 13.26
N ARG A 127 3.36 -1.17 12.24
CA ARG A 127 3.08 -2.11 11.13
C ARG A 127 2.63 -3.46 11.71
N SER A 128 1.69 -4.13 11.05
CA SER A 128 1.04 -5.38 11.46
C SER A 128 -0.07 -5.29 12.52
N GLN A 129 -0.34 -4.12 13.09
CA GLN A 129 -1.51 -3.93 13.95
C GLN A 129 -2.83 -4.05 13.15
N ALA A 130 -3.97 -4.13 13.84
CA ALA A 130 -5.27 -4.32 13.20
C ALA A 130 -5.83 -3.06 12.55
N GLY A 131 -5.36 -1.87 12.94
CA GLY A 131 -5.94 -0.58 12.52
C GLY A 131 -7.26 -0.22 13.23
N ARG A 132 -7.88 0.87 12.80
CA ARG A 132 -9.11 1.46 13.36
C ARG A 132 -10.10 1.82 12.26
N LEU A 133 -11.36 2.14 12.59
CA LEU A 133 -12.34 2.58 11.58
C LEU A 133 -11.83 3.81 10.82
N PRO A 134 -11.96 3.88 9.49
CA PRO A 134 -11.41 4.98 8.68
C PRO A 134 -12.11 6.33 8.98
N PRO A 135 -11.54 7.45 8.51
CA PRO A 135 -12.14 8.76 8.64
C PRO A 135 -13.59 8.81 8.17
N ARG A 136 -14.38 9.70 8.78
CA ARG A 136 -15.75 9.98 8.30
C ARG A 136 -15.68 10.46 6.85
N GLY A 137 -16.57 9.96 6.00
CA GLY A 137 -16.57 10.29 4.57
C GLY A 137 -15.59 9.48 3.73
N PHE A 138 -14.79 8.58 4.32
CA PHE A 138 -13.96 7.67 3.54
C PHE A 138 -14.81 6.74 2.67
N ASN A 139 -14.36 6.50 1.44
CA ASN A 139 -15.13 5.80 0.41
C ASN A 139 -15.76 4.49 0.90
N LYS A 140 -17.02 4.25 0.52
CA LYS A 140 -17.76 3.03 0.89
C LYS A 140 -17.10 1.75 0.33
N ASN A 141 -16.53 1.84 -0.88
CA ASN A 141 -15.75 0.76 -1.50
C ASN A 141 -14.37 0.55 -0.85
N GLY A 142 -13.96 1.43 0.08
CA GLY A 142 -12.70 1.37 0.81
C GLY A 142 -11.46 1.64 -0.04
N LYS A 143 -11.58 2.28 -1.19
CA LYS A 143 -10.47 2.66 -2.07
C LYS A 143 -9.98 4.09 -1.81
N PHE A 144 -8.68 4.32 -1.95
CA PHE A 144 -8.06 5.66 -1.87
C PHE A 144 -8.18 6.43 -3.19
N SER A 145 -8.21 5.74 -4.32
CA SER A 145 -8.61 6.33 -5.61
C SER A 145 -10.13 6.22 -5.76
N GLY A 146 -10.75 7.30 -6.22
CA GLY A 146 -12.19 7.35 -6.45
C GLY A 146 -12.57 6.49 -7.64
N GLY A 147 -13.09 5.29 -7.39
CA GLY A 147 -13.63 4.39 -8.42
C GLY A 147 -12.57 3.56 -9.13
#